data_AF-A0A8H5STI5-F1
#
_entry.id   AF-A0A8H5STI5-F1
#
_cell.length_a   1.000
_cell.length_b   1.000
_cell.length_c   1.000
_cell.angle_alpha   90.00
_cell.angle_beta   90.00
_cell.angle_gamma   90.00
#
_symmetry.space_group_name_H-M   'P 1'
#
loop_
_entity.id
_entity.type
_entity.pdbx_description
1 polymer ?
#
loop_
_entity_poly.entity_id
_entity_poly.type
_entity_poly.pdbx_seq_one_letter_code
_entity_poly.pdbx_strand_id
1 'polypeptide(L)'
;MELSQESIHDVIHPTAAFSAHSPGHDLNSISQSTKSVDWQDSLLNPKNRIDSLNPLEQPLWRIDGCTAFGSQFYAVPIFFDPMPPIRMDVFIPEPSKLSPDLRHVLDVDVAFHTTSAKRIAHLGITQHVLRILQYWTSHQQDPMDIFKSIPFGSRIVIKNLPMNVTDAEVIIARTHYLERQLLSVSSLEKAWGGNIELPPTVDLNDVVYVSQLHDSVCLVKIEGKTWIFKALTSYTKYLYHELRQLLTIQPHPNIVSRPMHLVTKKCGFGSKVAVIGFTLEYHIHGSLRDLIPFLKLHNMVSLADETKWSIQLASALVHLRTTSSIFYPDLRLDNIVLSAARDAIMVDFEQRGVWCEFAAPEVNALEYVRLLAVDEEIPAEVSEKYSNLLTEMLPEWQAMGESEEYKWPSKGYNVPWACLTPKEQEACEVYMLGRVLWCIFEGNSAPQRAAVWLSYQWEPLVEFPGYTKTPGAMQRLIDRCTRGRQAGLSRLIVRERNQLVLRQLEKTGLSTPEEVQQTAKDWWSREIDASEKWLRQRIDGMKSGEWKENHYDRPTLKEVLVELEAFRDESGFNF
;
A
#
# COMPACT_ATOMS: atom_id res chain seq x y z
N MET A 1 21.32 -8.56 -5.95
CA MET A 1 21.20 -8.02 -4.56
C MET A 1 19.97 -8.62 -3.91
N GLU A 2 20.03 -9.09 -2.66
CA GLU A 2 18.84 -9.64 -1.97
C GLU A 2 17.82 -8.54 -1.64
N LEU A 3 16.54 -8.91 -1.58
CA LEU A 3 15.47 -8.01 -1.11
C LEU A 3 15.46 -7.90 0.42
N SER A 4 15.68 -6.69 0.90
CA SER A 4 15.63 -6.29 2.30
C SER A 4 15.16 -4.84 2.44
N GLN A 5 14.84 -4.39 3.66
CA GLN A 5 14.54 -2.97 3.90
C GLN A 5 15.72 -2.07 3.49
N GLU A 6 16.95 -2.49 3.79
CA GLU A 6 18.19 -1.83 3.34
C GLU A 6 18.27 -1.75 1.80
N SER A 7 17.94 -2.83 1.07
CA SER A 7 17.94 -2.77 -0.41
C SER A 7 16.91 -1.80 -0.98
N ILE A 8 15.78 -1.59 -0.28
CA ILE A 8 14.78 -0.62 -0.68
C ILE A 8 15.32 0.80 -0.52
N HIS A 9 15.98 1.07 0.62
CA HIS A 9 16.68 2.32 0.87
C HIS A 9 17.80 2.56 -0.16
N ASP A 10 18.67 1.57 -0.38
CA ASP A 10 19.90 1.72 -1.18
C ASP A 10 19.71 1.65 -2.69
N VAL A 11 18.55 1.17 -3.16
CA VAL A 11 18.31 0.98 -4.60
C VAL A 11 17.02 1.65 -5.06
N ILE A 12 15.93 1.53 -4.30
CA ILE A 12 14.59 1.90 -4.78
C ILE A 12 14.14 3.28 -4.34
N HIS A 13 14.70 3.82 -3.25
CA HIS A 13 14.43 5.19 -2.82
C HIS A 13 15.47 6.17 -3.35
N PRO A 14 15.14 7.47 -3.43
CA PRO A 14 16.09 8.52 -3.83
C PRO A 14 17.31 8.61 -2.91
N THR A 15 17.22 8.08 -1.69
CA THR A 15 18.34 7.99 -0.75
C THR A 15 19.52 7.19 -1.33
N ALA A 16 19.28 6.29 -2.28
CA ALA A 16 20.29 5.57 -3.06
C ALA A 16 21.31 6.48 -3.77
N ALA A 17 20.98 7.74 -4.07
CA ALA A 17 21.97 8.68 -4.62
C ALA A 17 23.07 9.03 -3.61
N PHE A 18 22.78 8.90 -2.32
CA PHE A 18 23.61 9.32 -1.20
C PHE A 18 24.07 8.15 -0.33
N SER A 19 23.60 6.93 -0.57
CA SER A 19 24.08 5.75 0.14
C SER A 19 25.59 5.60 -0.05
N ALA A 20 26.27 5.40 1.08
CA ALA A 20 27.65 4.97 1.09
C ALA A 20 27.70 3.52 0.58
N HIS A 21 28.71 3.19 -0.22
CA HIS A 21 29.00 1.79 -0.50
C HIS A 21 29.33 1.10 0.83
N SER A 22 28.36 0.43 1.44
CA SER A 22 28.66 -0.58 2.43
C SER A 22 29.50 -1.63 1.70
N PRO A 23 30.81 -1.78 2.01
CA PRO A 23 31.54 -2.92 1.49
C PRO A 23 30.79 -4.12 2.01
N GLY A 24 30.22 -4.90 1.09
CA GLY A 24 29.26 -5.95 1.42
C GLY A 24 29.74 -6.72 2.64
N HIS A 25 28.86 -6.88 3.64
CA HIS A 25 29.05 -7.89 4.66
C HIS A 25 29.50 -9.16 3.96
N ASP A 26 30.76 -9.55 4.19
CA ASP A 26 31.54 -10.55 3.45
C ASP A 26 30.72 -11.55 2.60
N LEU A 27 30.43 -11.16 1.36
CA LEU A 27 29.97 -12.08 0.32
C LEU A 27 31.08 -13.07 -0.10
N ASN A 28 32.29 -12.92 0.44
CA ASN A 28 33.36 -13.92 0.37
C ASN A 28 33.05 -15.22 1.13
N SER A 29 31.91 -15.33 1.81
CA SER A 29 31.45 -16.61 2.37
C SER A 29 30.63 -17.47 1.39
N ILE A 30 30.21 -16.94 0.22
CA ILE A 30 29.56 -17.73 -0.84
C ILE A 30 30.59 -18.09 -1.94
N SER A 31 31.80 -18.47 -1.52
CA SER A 31 32.42 -19.58 -2.24
C SER A 31 31.64 -20.81 -1.81
N GLN A 32 31.19 -21.62 -2.76
CA GLN A 32 30.74 -22.99 -2.50
C GLN A 32 31.91 -23.75 -1.88
N SER A 33 32.16 -23.51 -0.59
CA SER A 33 32.89 -24.42 0.25
C SER A 33 31.89 -25.53 0.49
N THR A 34 32.01 -26.59 -0.30
CA THR A 34 31.69 -27.96 0.09
C THR A 34 32.54 -28.38 1.31
N LYS A 35 32.66 -27.50 2.32
CA LYS A 35 33.07 -27.91 3.65
C LYS A 35 31.86 -28.64 4.20
N SER A 36 32.03 -29.92 4.52
CA SER A 36 31.04 -30.66 5.27
C SER A 36 30.75 -29.85 6.54
N VAL A 37 29.55 -29.27 6.63
CA VAL A 37 29.05 -28.73 7.90
C VAL A 37 29.11 -29.90 8.87
N ASP A 38 29.76 -29.71 10.02
CA ASP A 38 29.77 -30.73 11.06
C ASP A 38 28.32 -31.15 11.33
N TRP A 39 28.06 -32.44 11.51
CA TRP A 39 26.72 -32.92 11.83
C TRP A 39 26.14 -32.16 13.03
N GLN A 40 26.97 -31.72 13.98
CA GLN A 40 26.53 -30.91 15.11
C GLN A 40 25.99 -29.53 14.72
N ASP A 41 26.37 -28.97 13.59
CA ASP A 41 25.90 -27.63 13.14
C ASP A 41 24.99 -27.73 11.91
N SER A 42 24.79 -28.94 11.39
CA SER A 42 23.94 -29.19 10.24
C SER A 42 22.47 -28.92 10.57
N LEU A 43 21.76 -28.24 9.65
CA LEU A 43 20.30 -28.07 9.66
C LEU A 43 19.54 -29.39 9.45
N LEU A 44 20.25 -30.46 9.04
CA LEU A 44 19.67 -31.81 8.96
C LEU A 44 19.71 -32.54 10.30
N ASN A 45 20.52 -32.04 11.26
CA ASN A 45 20.54 -32.57 12.61
C ASN A 45 19.20 -32.26 13.30
N PRO A 46 18.51 -33.27 13.85
CA PRO A 46 17.26 -33.07 14.57
C PRO A 46 17.28 -31.95 15.61
N LYS A 47 18.44 -31.66 16.23
CA LYS A 47 18.55 -30.59 17.23
C LYS A 47 18.55 -29.17 16.64
N ASN A 48 18.89 -29.01 15.37
CA ASN A 48 19.03 -27.71 14.68
C ASN A 48 17.98 -27.51 13.58
N ARG A 49 17.10 -28.49 13.36
CA ARG A 49 16.10 -28.45 12.29
C ARG A 49 14.76 -27.97 12.81
N ILE A 50 13.98 -27.32 11.95
CA ILE A 50 12.55 -27.13 12.21
C ILE A 50 11.85 -28.48 12.04
N ASP A 51 11.19 -28.93 13.10
CA ASP A 51 10.59 -30.27 13.14
C ASP A 51 9.52 -30.50 12.06
N SER A 52 8.75 -29.46 11.73
CA SER A 52 7.70 -29.56 10.71
C SER A 52 7.27 -28.19 10.21
N LEU A 53 7.06 -28.07 8.90
CA LEU A 53 6.41 -26.94 8.22
C LEU A 53 5.08 -27.35 7.56
N ASN A 54 4.57 -28.56 7.84
CA ASN A 54 3.30 -28.99 7.29
C ASN A 54 2.14 -28.15 7.86
N PRO A 55 0.98 -28.04 7.20
CA PRO A 55 -0.20 -27.46 7.82
C PRO A 55 -0.55 -28.14 9.16
N LEU A 56 -0.93 -27.36 10.17
CA LEU A 56 -1.46 -27.91 11.44
C LEU A 56 -2.81 -28.58 11.18
N GLU A 57 -3.03 -29.77 11.74
CA GLU A 57 -4.31 -30.49 11.59
C GLU A 57 -5.46 -29.81 12.35
N GLN A 58 -5.17 -29.30 13.54
CA GLN A 58 -6.12 -28.59 14.41
C GLN A 58 -5.51 -27.26 14.86
N PRO A 59 -5.42 -26.27 13.97
CA PRO A 59 -4.84 -24.99 14.32
C PRO A 59 -5.69 -24.29 15.40
N LEU A 60 -5.05 -23.52 16.28
CA LEU A 60 -5.69 -22.54 17.17
C LEU A 60 -5.69 -21.13 16.57
N TRP A 61 -4.91 -20.94 15.49
CA TRP A 61 -4.74 -19.67 14.82
C TRP A 61 -4.82 -19.81 13.31
N ARG A 62 -5.22 -18.74 12.63
CA ARG A 62 -5.19 -18.59 11.17
C ARG A 62 -4.43 -17.31 10.82
N ILE A 63 -3.70 -17.31 9.71
CA ILE A 63 -3.09 -16.09 9.16
C ILE A 63 -3.86 -15.69 7.89
N ASP A 64 -4.37 -14.46 7.88
CA ASP A 64 -5.16 -13.92 6.75
C ASP A 64 -4.32 -13.10 5.76
N GLY A 65 -3.06 -12.83 6.08
CA GLY A 65 -2.14 -12.12 5.19
C GLY A 65 -0.91 -11.60 5.92
N CYS A 66 -0.09 -10.85 5.20
CA CYS A 66 1.12 -10.22 5.72
C CYS A 66 1.33 -8.84 5.09
N THR A 67 2.01 -7.97 5.82
CA THR A 67 2.45 -6.64 5.39
C THR A 67 3.80 -6.30 6.02
N ALA A 68 4.23 -5.04 5.91
CA ALA A 68 5.48 -4.53 6.46
C ALA A 68 6.67 -5.40 6.03
N PHE A 69 6.74 -5.71 4.72
CA PHE A 69 7.83 -6.46 4.12
C PHE A 69 8.05 -7.85 4.74
N GLY A 70 6.96 -8.55 5.07
CA GLY A 70 7.03 -9.91 5.62
C GLY A 70 7.14 -9.97 7.15
N SER A 71 7.11 -8.83 7.86
CA SER A 71 7.32 -8.77 9.31
C SER A 71 6.05 -8.68 10.16
N GLN A 72 4.90 -8.36 9.56
CA GLN A 72 3.61 -8.24 10.25
C GLN A 72 2.58 -9.19 9.65
N PHE A 73 2.03 -10.10 10.45
CA PHE A 73 1.04 -11.10 10.03
C PHE A 73 -0.33 -10.86 10.67
N TYR A 74 -1.39 -10.97 9.87
CA TYR A 74 -2.78 -10.81 10.33
C TYR A 74 -3.26 -12.11 10.97
N ALA A 75 -2.98 -12.28 12.26
CA ALA A 75 -3.32 -13.48 13.01
C ALA A 75 -4.73 -13.44 13.60
N VAL A 76 -5.43 -14.56 13.49
CA VAL A 76 -6.82 -14.71 13.92
C VAL A 76 -6.93 -15.92 14.85
N PRO A 77 -7.32 -15.73 16.12
CA PRO A 77 -7.54 -16.83 17.07
C PRO A 77 -8.85 -17.55 16.74
N ILE A 78 -8.77 -18.81 16.28
CA ILE A 78 -9.99 -19.55 15.90
C ILE A 78 -10.68 -20.22 17.09
N PHE A 79 -10.05 -20.23 18.27
CA PHE A 79 -10.68 -20.66 19.53
C PHE A 79 -11.58 -19.58 20.15
N PHE A 80 -11.58 -18.35 19.60
CA PHE A 80 -12.43 -17.25 20.06
C PHE A 80 -13.49 -16.93 19.00
N ASP A 81 -14.67 -17.56 19.08
CA ASP A 81 -15.77 -17.39 18.10
C ASP A 81 -17.11 -17.13 18.81
N PRO A 82 -17.88 -16.07 18.45
CA PRO A 82 -17.55 -15.03 17.48
C PRO A 82 -16.45 -14.07 17.98
N MET A 83 -15.48 -13.77 17.10
CA MET A 83 -14.39 -12.84 17.39
C MET A 83 -14.78 -11.40 16.99
N PRO A 84 -14.65 -10.41 17.89
CA PRO A 84 -14.65 -9.01 17.48
C PRO A 84 -13.36 -8.65 16.72
N PRO A 85 -13.40 -7.72 15.75
CA PRO A 85 -12.23 -7.33 14.96
C PRO A 85 -11.26 -6.44 15.76
N ILE A 86 -10.61 -6.98 16.80
CA ILE A 86 -9.72 -6.26 17.73
C ILE A 86 -8.42 -5.77 17.05
N ARG A 87 -8.04 -6.38 15.91
CA ARG A 87 -6.81 -6.11 15.16
C ARG A 87 -5.53 -6.37 15.99
N MET A 88 -5.40 -7.60 16.48
CA MET A 88 -4.21 -8.05 17.20
C MET A 88 -3.25 -8.81 16.28
N ASP A 89 -2.45 -8.06 15.53
CA ASP A 89 -1.51 -8.60 14.54
C ASP A 89 -0.22 -9.13 15.21
N VAL A 90 0.46 -10.07 14.54
CA VAL A 90 1.73 -10.67 14.98
C VAL A 90 2.90 -9.98 14.30
N PHE A 91 3.91 -9.61 15.08
CA PHE A 91 5.15 -9.00 14.62
C PHE A 91 6.31 -9.95 14.89
N ILE A 92 7.12 -10.19 13.87
CA ILE A 92 8.37 -10.96 13.97
C ILE A 92 9.58 -10.03 13.88
N PRO A 93 10.80 -10.50 14.21
CA PRO A 93 12.01 -9.72 14.00
C PRO A 93 12.17 -9.34 12.53
N GLU A 94 12.87 -8.24 12.28
CA GLU A 94 13.14 -7.77 10.93
C GLU A 94 13.83 -8.88 10.11
N PRO A 95 13.30 -9.24 8.92
CA PRO A 95 13.84 -10.33 8.11
C PRO A 95 15.35 -10.26 7.88
N SER A 96 15.89 -9.07 7.63
CA SER A 96 17.33 -8.81 7.39
C SER A 96 18.23 -9.25 8.56
N LYS A 97 17.70 -9.28 9.79
CA LYS A 97 18.43 -9.66 11.01
C LYS A 97 18.46 -11.17 11.25
N LEU A 98 17.74 -11.95 10.45
CA LEU A 98 17.70 -13.42 10.54
C LEU A 98 18.89 -14.03 9.79
N SER A 99 19.35 -15.20 10.23
CA SER A 99 20.42 -15.91 9.52
C SER A 99 19.97 -16.31 8.10
N PRO A 100 20.88 -16.30 7.09
CA PRO A 100 20.54 -16.68 5.72
C PRO A 100 19.88 -18.07 5.63
N ASP A 101 20.39 -19.02 6.39
CA ASP A 101 19.85 -20.38 6.47
C ASP A 101 18.39 -20.41 6.95
N LEU A 102 18.07 -19.65 8.01
CA LEU A 102 16.71 -19.60 8.54
C LEU A 102 15.76 -18.90 7.57
N ARG A 103 16.22 -17.81 6.93
CA ARG A 103 15.44 -17.11 5.89
C ARG A 103 15.08 -18.03 4.74
N HIS A 104 16.05 -18.84 4.29
CA HIS A 104 15.87 -19.80 3.22
C HIS A 104 14.87 -20.90 3.61
N VAL A 105 15.06 -21.54 4.77
CA VAL A 105 14.20 -22.64 5.22
C VAL A 105 12.76 -22.19 5.46
N LEU A 106 12.55 -20.93 5.88
CA LEU A 106 11.23 -20.38 6.17
C LEU A 106 10.62 -19.56 5.02
N ASP A 107 11.24 -19.51 3.83
CA ASP A 107 10.75 -18.68 2.72
C ASP A 107 10.51 -17.20 3.11
N VAL A 108 11.30 -16.65 4.04
CA VAL A 108 11.05 -15.30 4.59
C VAL A 108 11.10 -14.24 3.50
N ASP A 109 12.05 -14.35 2.58
CA ASP A 109 12.17 -13.40 1.46
C ASP A 109 10.98 -13.48 0.50
N VAL A 110 10.24 -14.60 0.48
CA VAL A 110 9.01 -14.74 -0.31
C VAL A 110 7.86 -13.97 0.35
N ALA A 111 7.80 -13.96 1.68
CA ALA A 111 6.83 -13.16 2.43
C ALA A 111 7.05 -11.65 2.25
N PHE A 112 8.28 -11.21 1.95
CA PHE A 112 8.61 -9.79 1.71
C PHE A 112 7.69 -9.11 0.68
N HIS A 113 7.35 -9.84 -0.38
CA HIS A 113 6.67 -9.31 -1.56
C HIS A 113 5.35 -10.03 -1.86
N THR A 114 4.93 -10.97 -1.01
CA THR A 114 3.67 -11.69 -1.16
C THR A 114 2.68 -11.19 -0.12
N THR A 115 1.50 -10.73 -0.53
CA THR A 115 0.49 -10.15 0.38
C THR A 115 -0.80 -10.99 0.50
N SER A 116 -1.13 -11.80 -0.51
CA SER A 116 -2.39 -12.56 -0.54
C SER A 116 -2.43 -13.73 0.45
N ALA A 117 -3.52 -13.86 1.21
CA ALA A 117 -3.76 -14.94 2.18
C ALA A 117 -3.39 -16.34 1.65
N LYS A 118 -3.92 -16.71 0.47
CA LYS A 118 -3.73 -18.05 -0.11
C LYS A 118 -2.27 -18.37 -0.42
N ARG A 119 -1.50 -17.39 -0.90
CA ARG A 119 -0.08 -17.59 -1.23
C ARG A 119 0.77 -17.64 0.04
N ILE A 120 0.47 -16.79 1.02
CA ILE A 120 1.22 -16.71 2.28
C ILE A 120 0.99 -17.94 3.16
N ALA A 121 -0.23 -18.46 3.19
CA ALA A 121 -0.60 -19.61 4.03
C ALA A 121 0.32 -20.84 3.84
N HIS A 122 0.97 -20.97 2.69
CA HIS A 122 1.83 -22.11 2.36
C HIS A 122 3.32 -21.84 2.62
N LEU A 123 3.71 -20.62 3.02
CA LEU A 123 5.10 -20.27 3.28
C LEU A 123 5.58 -20.88 4.61
N GLY A 124 6.85 -21.30 4.66
CA GLY A 124 7.45 -21.86 5.86
C GLY A 124 7.31 -20.94 7.08
N ILE A 125 7.54 -19.63 6.90
CA ILE A 125 7.45 -18.63 7.97
C ILE A 125 6.05 -18.57 8.58
N THR A 126 5.01 -18.67 7.75
CA THR A 126 3.62 -18.68 8.23
C THR A 126 3.32 -19.93 9.03
N GLN A 127 3.77 -21.10 8.56
CA GLN A 127 3.61 -22.37 9.27
C GLN A 127 4.37 -22.40 10.60
N HIS A 128 5.54 -21.74 10.64
CA HIS A 128 6.35 -21.60 11.84
C HIS A 128 5.73 -20.65 12.86
N VAL A 129 5.27 -19.47 12.43
CA VAL A 129 4.54 -18.51 13.28
C VAL A 129 3.28 -19.16 13.86
N LEU A 130 2.51 -19.89 13.06
CA LEU A 130 1.32 -20.62 13.54
C LEU A 130 1.67 -21.65 14.62
N ARG A 131 2.81 -22.34 14.51
CA ARG A 131 3.26 -23.30 15.54
C ARG A 131 3.73 -22.62 16.82
N ILE A 132 4.46 -21.51 16.70
CA ILE A 132 4.84 -20.71 17.86
C ILE A 132 3.59 -20.26 18.60
N LEU A 133 2.59 -19.73 17.87
CA LEU A 133 1.31 -19.34 18.46
C LEU A 133 0.54 -20.52 19.05
N GLN A 134 0.50 -21.67 18.36
CA GLN A 134 -0.11 -22.90 18.85
C GLN A 134 0.49 -23.34 20.19
N TYR A 135 1.82 -23.42 20.25
CA TYR A 135 2.55 -23.77 21.47
C TYR A 135 2.27 -22.75 22.57
N TRP A 136 2.45 -21.46 22.28
CA TRP A 136 2.23 -20.37 23.22
C TRP A 136 0.82 -20.35 23.81
N THR A 137 -0.21 -20.56 22.98
CA THR A 137 -1.61 -20.62 23.42
C THR A 137 -1.91 -21.85 24.26
N SER A 138 -1.40 -23.03 23.86
CA SER A 138 -1.64 -24.29 24.61
C SER A 138 -1.03 -24.33 26.01
N HIS A 139 -0.05 -23.47 26.29
CA HIS A 139 0.61 -23.37 27.59
C HIS A 139 -0.01 -22.32 28.52
N GLN A 140 -1.13 -21.72 28.13
CA GLN A 140 -1.87 -20.77 28.97
C GLN A 140 -3.02 -21.46 29.70
N GLN A 141 -3.30 -21.03 30.93
CA GLN A 141 -4.41 -21.56 31.73
C GLN A 141 -5.78 -21.17 31.15
N ASP A 142 -5.94 -19.91 30.76
CA ASP A 142 -7.11 -19.40 30.03
C ASP A 142 -6.66 -18.46 28.90
N PRO A 143 -6.48 -18.97 27.67
CA PRO A 143 -6.10 -18.14 26.52
C PRO A 143 -7.08 -17.00 26.21
N MET A 144 -8.33 -17.12 26.64
CA MET A 144 -9.36 -16.10 26.38
C MET A 144 -9.14 -14.85 27.24
N ASP A 145 -8.44 -14.97 28.37
CA ASP A 145 -8.13 -13.84 29.26
C ASP A 145 -7.32 -12.76 28.54
N ILE A 146 -6.51 -13.11 27.55
CA ILE A 146 -5.74 -12.14 26.76
C ILE A 146 -6.65 -11.08 26.14
N PHE A 147 -7.82 -11.50 25.64
CA PHE A 147 -8.74 -10.64 24.91
C PHE A 147 -9.65 -9.83 25.85
N LYS A 148 -9.68 -10.17 27.14
CA LYS A 148 -10.45 -9.42 28.13
C LYS A 148 -9.78 -8.04 28.36
N SER A 149 -10.49 -6.97 28.01
CA SER A 149 -10.04 -5.58 28.20
C SER A 149 -8.78 -5.16 27.42
N ILE A 150 -8.41 -5.87 26.36
CA ILE A 150 -7.26 -5.50 25.55
C ILE A 150 -7.52 -4.20 24.75
N PRO A 151 -6.53 -3.29 24.63
CA PRO A 151 -6.67 -2.13 23.75
C PRO A 151 -6.79 -2.56 22.29
N PHE A 152 -7.62 -1.84 21.53
CA PHE A 152 -7.70 -2.01 20.08
C PHE A 152 -6.30 -1.82 19.44
N GLY A 153 -5.96 -2.65 18.45
CA GLY A 153 -4.66 -2.55 17.77
C GLY A 153 -3.45 -2.97 18.61
N SER A 154 -3.66 -3.73 19.69
CA SER A 154 -2.56 -4.36 20.45
C SER A 154 -1.78 -5.34 19.58
N ARG A 155 -0.54 -5.68 19.95
CA ARG A 155 0.36 -6.48 19.11
C ARG A 155 0.83 -7.72 19.84
N ILE A 156 0.89 -8.85 19.15
CA ILE A 156 1.67 -10.01 19.58
C ILE A 156 3.07 -9.82 18.98
N VAL A 157 4.11 -9.80 19.81
CA VAL A 157 5.49 -9.65 19.35
C VAL A 157 6.25 -10.93 19.66
N ILE A 158 6.74 -11.57 18.61
CA ILE A 158 7.67 -12.69 18.68
C ILE A 158 9.08 -12.08 18.62
N LYS A 159 9.81 -12.07 19.74
CA LYS A 159 11.10 -11.35 19.83
C LYS A 159 12.25 -12.06 19.10
N ASN A 160 12.15 -13.37 18.95
CA ASN A 160 13.14 -14.23 18.28
C ASN A 160 12.42 -15.30 17.46
N LEU A 161 13.04 -15.75 16.36
CA LEU A 161 12.54 -16.87 15.56
C LEU A 161 13.47 -18.09 15.73
N PRO A 162 13.30 -18.89 16.79
CA PRO A 162 14.10 -20.09 17.01
C PRO A 162 13.67 -21.22 16.08
N MET A 163 14.57 -22.20 15.86
CA MET A 163 14.24 -23.44 15.15
C MET A 163 13.23 -24.29 15.93
N ASN A 164 13.42 -24.38 17.25
CA ASN A 164 12.48 -25.03 18.17
C ASN A 164 11.49 -24.01 18.74
N VAL A 165 10.20 -24.26 18.52
CA VAL A 165 9.11 -23.36 18.91
C VAL A 165 8.98 -23.17 20.42
N THR A 166 9.52 -24.07 21.24
CA THR A 166 9.49 -23.93 22.70
C THR A 166 10.36 -22.79 23.21
N ASP A 167 11.33 -22.37 22.40
CA ASP A 167 12.32 -21.35 22.76
C ASP A 167 11.88 -19.95 22.30
N ALA A 168 10.65 -19.83 21.77
CA ALA A 168 10.13 -18.59 21.23
C ALA A 168 9.64 -17.67 22.36
N GLU A 169 10.15 -16.44 22.37
CA GLU A 169 9.73 -15.40 23.31
C GLU A 169 8.57 -14.60 22.73
N VAL A 170 7.37 -14.86 23.25
CA VAL A 170 6.14 -14.16 22.82
C VAL A 170 5.70 -13.17 23.91
N ILE A 171 5.52 -11.90 23.54
CA ILE A 171 4.98 -10.87 24.42
C ILE A 171 3.77 -10.17 23.78
N ILE A 172 2.91 -9.58 24.62
CA ILE A 172 1.79 -8.75 24.18
C ILE A 172 2.12 -7.29 24.44
N ALA A 173 2.28 -6.50 23.38
CA ALA A 173 2.43 -5.05 23.48
C ALA A 173 1.04 -4.38 23.42
N ARG A 174 0.61 -3.81 24.55
CA ARG A 174 -0.69 -3.13 24.67
C ARG A 174 -0.63 -1.72 24.10
N THR A 175 -1.46 -1.44 23.11
CA THR A 175 -1.46 -0.17 22.36
C THR A 175 -2.34 0.89 23.01
N HIS A 176 -2.15 1.18 24.31
CA HIS A 176 -2.95 2.20 25.01
C HIS A 176 -2.81 3.60 24.42
N TYR A 177 -1.66 3.91 23.80
CA TYR A 177 -1.42 5.19 23.15
C TYR A 177 -2.38 5.43 21.97
N LEU A 178 -2.74 4.37 21.22
CA LEU A 178 -3.68 4.46 20.10
C LEU A 178 -5.07 4.84 20.62
N GLU A 179 -5.57 4.14 21.66
CA GLU A 179 -6.86 4.48 22.28
C GLU A 179 -6.91 5.91 22.80
N ARG A 180 -5.77 6.49 23.20
CA ARG A 180 -5.69 7.90 23.61
C ARG A 180 -5.92 8.85 22.43
N GLN A 181 -5.34 8.56 21.26
CA GLN A 181 -5.45 9.39 20.05
C GLN A 181 -6.84 9.32 19.40
N LEU A 182 -7.56 8.21 19.56
CA LEU A 182 -8.90 8.04 18.96
C LEU A 182 -9.93 9.04 19.52
N LEU A 183 -10.80 9.54 18.64
CA LEU A 183 -11.82 10.54 18.95
C LEU A 183 -13.16 9.87 19.29
N SER A 184 -13.93 10.49 20.19
CA SER A 184 -15.33 10.13 20.43
C SER A 184 -16.24 10.71 19.36
N VAL A 185 -17.45 10.17 19.21
CA VAL A 185 -18.50 10.74 18.34
C VAL A 185 -18.73 12.22 18.64
N SER A 186 -18.89 12.57 19.93
CA SER A 186 -19.07 13.96 20.36
C SER A 186 -17.91 14.89 19.99
N SER A 187 -16.68 14.36 19.94
CA SER A 187 -15.50 15.13 19.53
C SER A 187 -15.50 15.36 18.01
N LEU A 188 -15.95 14.38 17.21
CA LEU A 188 -16.13 14.52 15.77
C LEU A 188 -17.25 15.52 15.43
N GLU A 189 -18.41 15.43 16.09
CA GLU A 189 -19.52 16.37 15.93
C GLU A 189 -19.09 17.81 16.23
N LYS A 190 -18.36 17.99 17.34
CA LYS A 190 -17.82 19.30 17.71
C LYS A 190 -16.80 19.83 16.71
N ALA A 191 -15.92 18.96 16.20
CA ALA A 191 -14.88 19.37 15.26
C ALA A 191 -15.46 19.74 13.89
N TRP A 192 -16.39 18.94 13.37
CA TRP A 192 -16.91 19.07 12.02
C TRP A 192 -18.13 19.99 11.89
N GLY A 193 -18.82 20.26 13.00
CA GLY A 193 -20.03 21.07 13.03
C GLY A 193 -21.27 20.32 12.52
N GLY A 194 -22.44 20.95 12.65
CA GLY A 194 -23.75 20.31 12.38
C GLY A 194 -24.08 20.05 10.90
N ASN A 195 -23.19 20.37 9.97
CA ASN A 195 -23.43 20.17 8.53
C ASN A 195 -23.05 18.75 8.06
N ILE A 196 -22.38 17.96 8.91
CA ILE A 196 -21.99 16.58 8.60
C ILE A 196 -22.85 15.63 9.42
N GLU A 197 -23.71 14.87 8.73
CA GLU A 197 -24.50 13.81 9.34
C GLU A 197 -23.61 12.57 9.57
N LEU A 198 -23.43 12.21 10.85
CA LEU A 198 -22.70 11.00 11.24
C LEU A 198 -23.62 9.78 11.15
N PRO A 199 -23.11 8.62 10.69
CA PRO A 199 -23.89 7.39 10.68
C PRO A 199 -24.09 6.83 12.10
N PRO A 200 -25.05 5.91 12.29
CA PRO A 200 -25.27 5.26 13.58
C PRO A 200 -24.02 4.54 14.10
N THR A 201 -23.94 4.38 15.41
CA THR A 201 -22.82 3.67 16.07
C THR A 201 -23.14 2.20 16.31
N VAL A 202 -22.14 1.33 16.17
CA VAL A 202 -22.18 -0.09 16.56
C VAL A 202 -21.00 -0.37 17.50
N ASP A 203 -21.24 -1.06 18.62
CA ASP A 203 -20.16 -1.45 19.53
C ASP A 203 -19.29 -2.53 18.85
N LEU A 204 -17.98 -2.45 19.02
CA LEU A 204 -17.03 -3.41 18.46
C LEU A 204 -17.38 -4.86 18.79
N ASN A 205 -17.95 -5.12 19.97
CA ASN A 205 -18.32 -6.47 20.39
C ASN A 205 -19.53 -7.03 19.63
N ASP A 206 -20.33 -6.17 18.99
CA ASP A 206 -21.45 -6.57 18.13
C ASP A 206 -21.02 -6.76 16.66
N VAL A 207 -19.74 -6.54 16.36
CA VAL A 207 -19.15 -6.73 15.02
C VAL A 207 -18.43 -8.07 14.99
N VAL A 208 -18.81 -8.95 14.07
CA VAL A 208 -18.16 -10.27 13.94
C VAL A 208 -17.11 -10.23 12.83
N TYR A 209 -15.87 -10.55 13.16
CA TYR A 209 -14.77 -10.66 12.20
C TYR A 209 -14.99 -11.81 11.21
N VAL A 210 -14.66 -11.61 9.93
CA VAL A 210 -14.68 -12.67 8.90
C VAL A 210 -13.27 -12.93 8.38
N SER A 211 -12.60 -11.89 7.86
CA SER A 211 -11.23 -12.00 7.34
C SER A 211 -10.53 -10.65 7.20
N GLN A 212 -9.20 -10.63 7.22
CA GLN A 212 -8.41 -9.44 6.87
C GLN A 212 -8.15 -9.41 5.35
N LEU A 213 -8.45 -8.29 4.70
CA LEU A 213 -8.18 -8.11 3.26
C LEU A 213 -6.90 -7.32 2.99
N HIS A 214 -6.63 -6.29 3.80
CA HIS A 214 -5.44 -5.43 3.70
C HIS A 214 -5.07 -4.85 5.07
N ASP A 215 -4.02 -4.04 5.19
CA ASP A 215 -3.55 -3.46 6.47
C ASP A 215 -4.61 -2.63 7.21
N SER A 216 -5.54 -1.99 6.51
CA SER A 216 -6.59 -1.15 7.08
C SER A 216 -8.01 -1.70 6.91
N VAL A 217 -8.17 -2.82 6.19
CA VAL A 217 -9.47 -3.28 5.68
C VAL A 217 -9.78 -4.72 6.13
N CYS A 218 -10.86 -4.88 6.87
CA CYS A 218 -11.41 -6.18 7.29
C CYS A 218 -12.76 -6.42 6.62
N LEU A 219 -13.08 -7.69 6.39
CA LEU A 219 -14.43 -8.14 6.14
C LEU A 219 -15.08 -8.50 7.48
N VAL A 220 -16.27 -7.97 7.74
CA VAL A 220 -17.01 -8.20 8.99
C VAL A 220 -18.48 -8.49 8.73
N LYS A 221 -19.17 -9.02 9.73
CA LYS A 221 -20.64 -9.15 9.76
C LYS A 221 -21.24 -8.30 10.87
N ILE A 222 -22.31 -7.60 10.54
CA ILE A 222 -23.18 -6.88 11.46
C ILE A 222 -24.60 -7.29 11.09
N GLU A 223 -25.35 -7.84 12.05
CA GLU A 223 -26.73 -8.32 11.83
C GLU A 223 -26.87 -9.28 10.63
N GLY A 224 -25.88 -10.15 10.43
CA GLY A 224 -25.85 -11.13 9.34
C GLY A 224 -25.46 -10.57 7.96
N LYS A 225 -25.41 -9.25 7.77
CA LYS A 225 -24.93 -8.61 6.55
C LYS A 225 -23.41 -8.44 6.58
N THR A 226 -22.76 -8.68 5.44
CA THR A 226 -21.32 -8.52 5.29
C THR A 226 -20.97 -7.08 4.92
N TRP A 227 -19.95 -6.52 5.56
CA TRP A 227 -19.48 -5.16 5.40
C TRP A 227 -17.96 -5.11 5.30
N ILE A 228 -17.46 -4.06 4.65
CA ILE A 228 -16.07 -3.65 4.81
C ILE A 228 -15.97 -2.87 6.11
N PHE A 229 -15.06 -3.25 7.00
CA PHE A 229 -14.69 -2.48 8.18
C PHE A 229 -13.29 -1.89 7.97
N LYS A 230 -13.23 -0.56 7.90
CA LYS A 230 -11.97 0.18 7.76
C LYS A 230 -11.52 0.70 9.11
N ALA A 231 -10.32 0.32 9.52
CA ALA A 231 -9.72 0.72 10.78
C ALA A 231 -8.19 0.69 10.71
N LEU A 232 -7.55 1.65 11.38
CA LEU A 232 -6.10 1.79 11.42
C LEU A 232 -5.55 1.53 12.82
N THR A 233 -4.42 0.84 12.89
CA THR A 233 -3.67 0.59 14.13
C THR A 233 -2.52 1.58 14.36
N SER A 234 -2.39 2.58 13.47
CA SER A 234 -1.39 3.66 13.49
C SER A 234 -1.85 4.81 12.59
N TYR A 235 -1.34 6.03 12.77
CA TYR A 235 -1.69 7.20 11.95
C TYR A 235 -3.20 7.44 11.78
N THR A 236 -3.93 7.52 12.90
CA THR A 236 -5.40 7.66 12.92
C THR A 236 -5.93 8.89 12.18
N LYS A 237 -5.09 9.91 11.95
CA LYS A 237 -5.42 11.06 11.11
C LYS A 237 -5.97 10.70 9.74
N TYR A 238 -5.44 9.67 9.08
CA TYR A 238 -5.88 9.27 7.73
C TYR A 238 -7.29 8.68 7.76
N LEU A 239 -7.60 7.86 8.77
CA LEU A 239 -8.92 7.28 8.98
C LEU A 239 -10.00 8.36 9.16
N TYR A 240 -9.77 9.32 10.05
CA TYR A 240 -10.75 10.39 10.30
C TYR A 240 -10.87 11.36 9.13
N HIS A 241 -9.77 11.61 8.41
CA HIS A 241 -9.78 12.43 7.20
C HIS A 241 -10.62 11.79 6.09
N GLU A 242 -10.43 10.50 5.83
CA GLU A 242 -11.22 9.74 4.88
C GLU A 242 -12.70 9.68 5.28
N LEU A 243 -12.99 9.34 6.54
CA LEU A 243 -14.36 9.33 7.07
C LEU A 243 -15.06 10.66 6.79
N ARG A 244 -14.39 11.78 7.09
CA ARG A 244 -14.93 13.11 6.81
C ARG A 244 -15.16 13.33 5.32
N GLN A 245 -14.17 13.00 4.47
CA GLN A 245 -14.31 13.17 3.02
C GLN A 245 -15.52 12.41 2.49
N LEU A 246 -15.67 11.13 2.82
CA LEU A 246 -16.77 10.29 2.37
C LEU A 246 -18.15 10.79 2.86
N LEU A 247 -18.22 11.41 4.03
CA LEU A 247 -19.46 12.03 4.52
C LEU A 247 -19.78 13.38 3.83
N THR A 248 -18.81 14.01 3.17
CA THR A 248 -18.99 15.28 2.45
C THR A 248 -19.14 15.13 0.94
N ILE A 249 -18.67 14.01 0.38
CA ILE A 249 -18.81 13.73 -1.05
C ILE A 249 -20.30 13.56 -1.38
N GLN A 250 -20.74 14.25 -2.43
CA GLN A 250 -22.09 14.05 -2.96
C GLN A 250 -22.17 12.64 -3.57
N PRO A 251 -23.28 11.90 -3.39
CA PRO A 251 -23.40 10.55 -3.93
C PRO A 251 -23.13 10.47 -5.44
N HIS A 252 -22.38 9.45 -5.86
CA HIS A 252 -22.11 9.15 -7.26
C HIS A 252 -22.07 7.62 -7.43
N PRO A 253 -22.64 7.04 -8.50
CA PRO A 253 -22.74 5.58 -8.66
C PRO A 253 -21.38 4.87 -8.76
N ASN A 254 -20.32 5.58 -9.13
CA ASN A 254 -18.96 5.03 -9.28
C ASN A 254 -18.00 5.46 -8.16
N ILE A 255 -18.52 5.98 -7.06
CA ILE A 255 -17.78 6.27 -5.83
C ILE A 255 -18.40 5.41 -4.73
N VAL A 256 -17.57 4.86 -3.83
CA VAL A 256 -18.04 4.06 -2.72
C VAL A 256 -19.15 4.77 -1.93
N SER A 257 -20.15 4.00 -1.51
CA SER A 257 -21.27 4.53 -0.73
C SER A 257 -20.79 5.23 0.53
N ARG A 258 -21.61 6.15 1.05
CA ARG A 258 -21.35 6.78 2.34
C ARG A 258 -21.14 5.73 3.45
N PRO A 259 -20.32 6.03 4.46
CA PRO A 259 -20.13 5.16 5.62
C PRO A 259 -21.47 4.82 6.29
N MET A 260 -21.69 3.54 6.60
CA MET A 260 -22.96 3.04 7.11
C MET A 260 -23.03 2.97 8.63
N HIS A 261 -21.90 2.73 9.28
CA HIS A 261 -21.80 2.69 10.73
C HIS A 261 -20.46 3.26 11.19
N LEU A 262 -20.45 3.95 12.34
CA LEU A 262 -19.25 4.17 13.13
C LEU A 262 -19.07 2.99 14.09
N VAL A 263 -17.92 2.33 14.04
CA VAL A 263 -17.61 1.26 15.00
C VAL A 263 -16.93 1.89 16.21
N THR A 264 -17.48 1.65 17.40
CA THR A 264 -16.99 2.23 18.64
C THR A 264 -16.47 1.18 19.61
N LYS A 265 -15.53 1.58 20.46
CA LYS A 265 -15.04 0.75 21.55
C LYS A 265 -14.96 1.58 22.83
N LYS A 266 -15.41 1.00 23.93
CA LYS A 266 -15.12 1.54 25.26
C LYS A 266 -13.63 1.33 25.58
N CYS A 267 -12.88 2.43 25.66
CA CYS A 267 -11.47 2.41 26.01
C CYS A 267 -11.28 2.05 27.49
N GLY A 268 -10.16 1.38 27.79
CA GLY A 268 -9.85 0.97 29.17
C GLY A 268 -9.56 2.15 30.10
N PHE A 269 -9.16 3.30 29.54
CA PHE A 269 -8.80 4.50 30.30
C PHE A 269 -9.87 5.61 30.15
N GLY A 270 -10.30 6.18 31.28
CA GLY A 270 -11.18 7.36 31.31
C GLY A 270 -12.63 7.13 30.84
N SER A 271 -13.05 5.87 30.67
CA SER A 271 -14.40 5.50 30.17
C SER A 271 -14.80 6.10 28.81
N LYS A 272 -13.82 6.58 28.02
CA LYS A 272 -14.06 7.14 26.68
C LYS A 272 -14.62 6.05 25.77
N VAL A 273 -15.69 6.34 25.04
CA VAL A 273 -16.16 5.52 23.91
C VAL A 273 -15.61 6.15 22.64
N ALA A 274 -14.61 5.49 22.05
CA ALA A 274 -13.88 6.01 20.91
C ALA A 274 -14.34 5.37 19.60
N VAL A 275 -14.36 6.14 18.52
CA VAL A 275 -14.59 5.66 17.16
C VAL A 275 -13.30 5.04 16.64
N ILE A 276 -13.27 3.73 16.48
CA ILE A 276 -12.07 2.98 16.05
C ILE A 276 -12.02 2.79 14.53
N GLY A 277 -13.15 3.01 13.85
CA GLY A 277 -13.28 2.82 12.41
C GLY A 277 -14.71 3.02 11.95
N PHE A 278 -14.96 2.71 10.69
CA PHE A 278 -16.28 2.82 10.07
C PHE A 278 -16.50 1.69 9.06
N THR A 279 -17.76 1.47 8.69
CA THR A 279 -18.12 0.45 7.72
C THR A 279 -18.55 1.01 6.37
N LEU A 280 -18.20 0.30 5.30
CA LEU A 280 -18.54 0.58 3.91
C LEU A 280 -19.21 -0.64 3.27
N GLU A 281 -19.90 -0.42 2.15
CA GLU A 281 -20.47 -1.50 1.35
C GLU A 281 -19.37 -2.48 0.89
N TYR A 282 -19.70 -3.76 0.94
CA TYR A 282 -18.83 -4.82 0.42
C TYR A 282 -19.18 -5.15 -1.03
N HIS A 283 -18.19 -4.98 -1.91
CA HIS A 283 -18.29 -5.34 -3.33
C HIS A 283 -17.65 -6.71 -3.57
N ILE A 284 -18.49 -7.70 -3.89
CA ILE A 284 -18.12 -9.14 -3.89
C ILE A 284 -17.04 -9.52 -4.90
N HIS A 285 -16.91 -8.79 -6.01
CA HIS A 285 -15.94 -9.10 -7.05
C HIS A 285 -14.51 -8.67 -6.70
N GLY A 286 -14.32 -7.86 -5.66
CA GLY A 286 -13.02 -7.36 -5.26
C GLY A 286 -12.41 -6.36 -6.25
N SER A 287 -11.09 -6.20 -6.18
CA SER A 287 -10.34 -5.20 -6.93
C SER A 287 -10.15 -5.59 -8.40
N LEU A 288 -10.22 -4.58 -9.27
CA LEU A 288 -9.97 -4.71 -10.71
C LEU A 288 -8.53 -5.14 -11.00
N ARG A 289 -7.56 -4.86 -10.11
CA ARG A 289 -6.15 -5.29 -10.21
C ARG A 289 -6.03 -6.80 -10.39
N ASP A 290 -6.71 -7.57 -9.54
CA ASP A 290 -6.64 -9.03 -9.54
C ASP A 290 -7.58 -9.64 -10.57
N LEU A 291 -8.68 -8.94 -10.86
CA LEU A 291 -9.76 -9.43 -11.70
C LEU A 291 -9.49 -9.25 -13.19
N ILE A 292 -8.97 -8.10 -13.63
CA ILE A 292 -8.89 -7.80 -15.06
C ILE A 292 -7.98 -8.74 -15.86
N PRO A 293 -6.78 -9.15 -15.38
CA PRO A 293 -5.93 -10.05 -16.15
C PRO A 293 -6.58 -11.43 -16.28
N PHE A 294 -7.22 -11.89 -15.20
CA PHE A 294 -7.98 -13.14 -15.20
C PHE A 294 -9.13 -13.10 -16.20
N LEU A 295 -9.96 -12.05 -16.16
CA LEU A 295 -11.07 -11.93 -17.09
C LEU A 295 -10.61 -11.84 -18.55
N LYS A 296 -9.53 -11.10 -18.83
CA LYS A 296 -8.95 -11.03 -20.19
C LYS A 296 -8.42 -12.38 -20.66
N LEU A 297 -7.68 -13.09 -19.82
CA LEU A 297 -7.10 -14.39 -20.14
C LEU A 297 -8.18 -15.42 -20.50
N HIS A 298 -9.38 -15.29 -19.90
CA HIS A 298 -10.52 -16.14 -20.15
C HIS A 298 -11.57 -15.56 -21.12
N ASN A 299 -11.26 -14.47 -21.83
CA ASN A 299 -12.17 -13.79 -22.78
C ASN A 299 -13.53 -13.40 -22.16
N MET A 300 -13.53 -13.00 -20.89
CA MET A 300 -14.72 -12.61 -20.12
C MET A 300 -14.92 -11.09 -19.99
N VAL A 301 -14.08 -10.31 -20.69
CA VAL A 301 -14.16 -8.84 -20.76
C VAL A 301 -14.12 -8.43 -22.22
N SER A 302 -15.07 -7.59 -22.62
CA SER A 302 -15.16 -7.01 -23.94
C SER A 302 -14.59 -5.58 -23.96
N LEU A 303 -14.34 -5.07 -25.16
CA LEU A 303 -13.97 -3.67 -25.34
C LEU A 303 -15.07 -2.70 -24.85
N ALA A 304 -16.34 -3.13 -24.87
CA ALA A 304 -17.44 -2.35 -24.30
C ALA A 304 -17.34 -2.24 -22.78
N ASP A 305 -16.96 -3.33 -22.08
CA ASP A 305 -16.74 -3.31 -20.62
C ASP A 305 -15.55 -2.41 -20.25
N GLU A 306 -14.45 -2.50 -21.00
CA GLU A 306 -13.27 -1.65 -20.83
C GLU A 306 -13.61 -0.16 -21.00
N THR A 307 -14.40 0.16 -22.02
CA THR A 307 -14.88 1.52 -22.30
C THR A 307 -15.83 2.00 -21.20
N LYS A 308 -16.75 1.14 -20.75
CA LYS A 308 -17.67 1.43 -19.65
C LYS A 308 -16.93 1.80 -18.37
N TRP A 309 -15.99 0.97 -17.92
CA TRP A 309 -15.21 1.24 -16.72
C TRP A 309 -14.40 2.53 -16.86
N SER A 310 -13.82 2.79 -18.04
CA SER A 310 -13.09 4.01 -18.32
C SER A 310 -13.95 5.27 -18.17
N ILE A 311 -15.16 5.28 -18.72
CA ILE A 311 -16.12 6.39 -18.59
C ILE A 311 -16.55 6.57 -17.13
N GLN A 312 -16.88 5.47 -16.44
CA GLN A 312 -17.30 5.49 -15.04
C GLN A 312 -16.24 6.14 -14.12
N LEU A 313 -14.97 5.81 -14.32
CA LEU A 313 -13.86 6.39 -13.55
C LEU A 313 -13.63 7.86 -13.89
N ALA A 314 -13.61 8.22 -15.18
CA ALA A 314 -13.46 9.62 -15.60
C ALA A 314 -14.62 10.50 -15.06
N SER A 315 -15.85 9.98 -15.12
CA SER A 315 -17.05 10.65 -14.59
C SER A 315 -16.95 10.87 -13.07
N ALA A 316 -16.53 9.86 -12.31
CA ALA A 316 -16.33 9.98 -10.86
C ALA A 316 -15.28 11.04 -10.48
N LEU A 317 -14.16 11.12 -11.21
CA LEU A 317 -13.13 12.15 -10.98
C LEU A 317 -13.65 13.56 -11.29
N VAL A 318 -14.37 13.74 -12.39
CA VAL A 318 -15.03 15.02 -12.71
C VAL A 318 -16.01 15.42 -11.61
N HIS A 319 -16.79 14.46 -11.10
CA HIS A 319 -17.73 14.67 -10.00
C HIS A 319 -17.03 15.17 -8.73
N LEU A 320 -15.98 14.49 -8.27
CA LEU A 320 -15.21 14.88 -7.07
C LEU A 320 -14.72 16.33 -7.11
N ARG A 321 -14.20 16.74 -8.27
CA ARG A 321 -13.72 18.11 -8.51
C ARG A 321 -14.84 19.13 -8.50
N THR A 322 -15.96 18.81 -9.16
CA THR A 322 -17.04 19.77 -9.40
C THR A 322 -18.00 19.93 -8.23
N THR A 323 -18.25 18.86 -7.46
CA THR A 323 -19.23 18.90 -6.35
C THR A 323 -18.60 19.09 -4.98
N SER A 324 -17.35 18.65 -4.80
CA SER A 324 -16.75 18.53 -3.47
C SER A 324 -15.39 19.21 -3.35
N SER A 325 -14.82 19.70 -4.46
CA SER A 325 -13.48 20.29 -4.49
C SER A 325 -12.41 19.38 -3.87
N ILE A 326 -12.59 18.06 -4.04
CA ILE A 326 -11.68 17.01 -3.56
C ILE A 326 -10.87 16.50 -4.75
N PHE A 327 -9.61 16.18 -4.51
CA PHE A 327 -8.75 15.44 -5.43
C PHE A 327 -8.55 14.01 -4.93
N TYR A 328 -8.27 13.09 -5.85
CA TYR A 328 -8.07 11.68 -5.59
C TYR A 328 -6.60 11.29 -5.85
N PRO A 329 -5.75 11.23 -4.80
CA PRO A 329 -4.29 11.20 -4.96
C PRO A 329 -3.67 9.83 -5.28
N ASP A 330 -4.44 8.74 -5.19
CA ASP A 330 -3.93 7.36 -5.31
C ASP A 330 -4.78 6.55 -6.30
N LEU A 331 -4.90 7.03 -7.55
CA LEU A 331 -5.65 6.35 -8.60
C LEU A 331 -4.87 5.18 -9.19
N ARG A 332 -5.26 3.97 -8.80
CA ARG A 332 -4.70 2.68 -9.22
C ARG A 332 -5.77 1.60 -9.22
N LEU A 333 -5.50 0.48 -9.89
CA LEU A 333 -6.46 -0.62 -9.99
C LEU A 333 -6.79 -1.28 -8.65
N ASP A 334 -5.88 -1.23 -7.67
CA ASP A 334 -6.11 -1.70 -6.29
C ASP A 334 -7.32 -1.01 -5.64
N ASN A 335 -7.47 0.29 -5.93
CA ASN A 335 -8.48 1.16 -5.31
C ASN A 335 -9.75 1.26 -6.20
N ILE A 336 -9.92 0.34 -7.15
CA ILE A 336 -11.10 0.21 -7.99
C ILE A 336 -11.66 -1.19 -7.79
N VAL A 337 -12.91 -1.29 -7.34
CA VAL A 337 -13.62 -2.57 -7.16
C VAL A 337 -14.81 -2.66 -8.09
N LEU A 338 -15.30 -3.87 -8.33
CA LEU A 338 -16.50 -4.07 -9.15
C LEU A 338 -17.75 -4.32 -8.31
N SER A 339 -18.80 -3.55 -8.58
CA SER A 339 -20.14 -3.76 -8.01
C SER A 339 -20.71 -5.13 -8.41
N ALA A 340 -21.85 -5.53 -7.82
CA ALA A 340 -22.55 -6.75 -8.24
C ALA A 340 -22.96 -6.71 -9.73
N ALA A 341 -23.25 -5.52 -10.27
CA ALA A 341 -23.55 -5.27 -11.67
C ALA A 341 -22.30 -5.07 -12.56
N ARG A 342 -21.10 -5.30 -12.00
CA ARG A 342 -19.79 -5.10 -12.65
C ARG A 342 -19.52 -3.65 -13.08
N ASP A 343 -20.04 -2.69 -12.32
CA ASP A 343 -19.66 -1.29 -12.45
C ASP A 343 -18.38 -1.01 -11.67
N ALA A 344 -17.51 -0.16 -12.19
CA ALA A 344 -16.31 0.29 -11.51
C ALA A 344 -16.67 1.25 -10.39
N ILE A 345 -16.20 0.95 -9.17
CA ILE A 345 -16.40 1.76 -7.97
C ILE A 345 -15.05 2.17 -7.41
N MET A 346 -14.81 3.48 -7.28
CA MET A 346 -13.64 4.01 -6.61
C MET A 346 -13.79 3.88 -5.09
N VAL A 347 -12.80 3.29 -4.44
CA VAL A 347 -12.71 3.12 -2.98
C VAL A 347 -11.45 3.81 -2.45
N ASP A 348 -11.16 3.69 -1.16
CA ASP A 348 -9.89 4.10 -0.56
C ASP A 348 -9.53 5.59 -0.79
N PHE A 349 -10.20 6.46 -0.05
CA PHE A 349 -10.00 7.92 -0.11
C PHE A 349 -8.98 8.39 0.94
N GLU A 350 -8.16 7.47 1.43
CA GLU A 350 -7.09 7.77 2.37
C GLU A 350 -5.93 8.48 1.64
N GLN A 351 -5.59 9.69 2.08
CA GLN A 351 -4.53 10.48 1.44
C GLN A 351 -3.13 10.10 1.94
N ARG A 352 -2.86 8.79 2.10
CA ARG A 352 -1.64 8.29 2.76
C ARG A 352 -0.46 8.10 1.82
N GLY A 353 -0.69 7.76 0.55
CA GLY A 353 0.38 7.33 -0.36
C GLY A 353 0.41 8.08 -1.68
N VAL A 354 1.58 8.00 -2.31
CA VAL A 354 1.79 8.26 -3.74
C VAL A 354 2.46 7.00 -4.29
N TRP A 355 1.74 6.22 -5.10
CA TRP A 355 2.36 5.08 -5.76
C TRP A 355 3.15 5.54 -6.98
N CYS A 356 4.47 5.53 -6.88
CA CYS A 356 5.37 6.15 -7.86
C CYS A 356 5.18 5.63 -9.29
N GLU A 357 4.75 4.38 -9.45
CA GLU A 357 4.45 3.82 -10.76
C GLU A 357 3.25 4.52 -11.41
N PHE A 358 2.17 4.79 -10.69
CA PHE A 358 0.98 5.46 -11.24
C PHE A 358 1.12 6.98 -11.24
N ALA A 359 1.85 7.53 -10.28
CA ALA A 359 1.96 8.95 -10.03
C ALA A 359 2.59 9.72 -11.20
N ALA A 360 2.13 10.97 -11.34
CA ALA A 360 2.67 11.92 -12.30
C ALA A 360 4.10 12.33 -11.92
N PRO A 361 4.97 12.67 -12.90
CA PRO A 361 6.35 13.09 -12.63
C PRO A 361 6.43 14.29 -11.68
N GLU A 362 5.44 15.19 -11.68
CA GLU A 362 5.34 16.32 -10.77
C GLU A 362 5.20 15.87 -9.30
N VAL A 363 4.33 14.87 -9.05
CA VAL A 363 4.10 14.31 -7.72
C VAL A 363 5.33 13.50 -7.29
N ASN A 364 5.94 12.74 -8.21
CA ASN A 364 7.16 11.99 -7.93
C ASN A 364 8.32 12.90 -7.55
N ALA A 365 8.55 14.01 -8.27
CA ALA A 365 9.59 14.97 -7.93
C ALA A 365 9.43 15.52 -6.50
N LEU A 366 8.20 15.85 -6.11
CA LEU A 366 7.88 16.32 -4.75
C LEU A 366 8.05 15.21 -3.70
N GLU A 367 7.65 13.98 -4.02
CA GLU A 367 7.80 12.84 -3.12
C GLU A 367 9.28 12.47 -2.93
N TYR A 368 10.11 12.58 -3.97
CA TYR A 368 11.55 12.34 -3.86
C TYR A 368 12.20 13.33 -2.91
N VAL A 369 11.88 14.62 -3.05
CA VAL A 369 12.35 15.66 -2.13
C VAL A 369 11.82 15.40 -0.71
N ARG A 370 10.57 14.99 -0.55
CA ARG A 370 9.99 14.63 0.76
C ARG A 370 10.75 13.50 1.43
N LEU A 371 11.03 12.41 0.71
CA LEU A 371 11.77 11.28 1.24
C LEU A 371 13.17 11.71 1.69
N LEU A 372 13.89 12.48 0.86
CA LEU A 372 15.21 12.98 1.23
C LEU A 372 15.17 13.96 2.43
N ALA A 373 14.11 14.75 2.58
CA ALA A 373 13.99 15.72 3.66
C ALA A 373 13.66 15.13 5.04
N VAL A 374 13.14 13.90 5.10
CA VAL A 374 12.79 13.21 6.36
C VAL A 374 13.73 12.06 6.70
N ASP A 375 14.62 11.70 5.78
CA ASP A 375 15.52 10.58 5.98
C ASP A 375 16.65 10.97 6.94
N GLU A 376 16.90 10.09 7.91
CA GLU A 376 17.91 10.27 8.97
C GLU A 376 19.23 9.53 8.66
N GLU A 377 19.26 8.69 7.63
CA GLU A 377 20.41 7.85 7.26
C GLU A 377 21.32 8.50 6.20
N ILE A 378 20.82 9.50 5.46
CA ILE A 378 21.61 10.29 4.52
C ILE A 378 22.37 11.46 5.22
N PRO A 379 23.39 12.09 4.57
CA PRO A 379 24.10 13.21 5.16
C PRO A 379 23.17 14.38 5.54
N ALA A 380 23.31 14.91 6.76
CA ALA A 380 22.44 15.94 7.31
C ALA A 380 22.31 17.20 6.43
N GLU A 381 23.39 17.61 5.76
CA GLU A 381 23.40 18.75 4.83
C GLU A 381 22.45 18.54 3.63
N VAL A 382 22.31 17.28 3.18
CA VAL A 382 21.41 16.91 2.09
C VAL A 382 19.96 16.95 2.55
N SER A 383 19.68 16.35 3.71
CA SER A 383 18.34 16.37 4.33
C SER A 383 17.87 17.81 4.60
N GLU A 384 18.74 18.66 5.17
CA GLU A 384 18.47 20.08 5.41
C GLU A 384 18.21 20.85 4.11
N LYS A 385 19.01 20.63 3.06
CA LYS A 385 18.82 21.24 1.74
C LYS A 385 17.41 20.97 1.20
N TYR A 386 16.96 19.71 1.23
CA TYR A 386 15.65 19.33 0.68
C TYR A 386 14.50 19.73 1.61
N SER A 387 14.70 19.73 2.92
CA SER A 387 13.76 20.29 3.90
C SER A 387 13.51 21.79 3.67
N ASN A 388 14.56 22.56 3.38
CA ASN A 388 14.44 23.98 3.03
C ASN A 388 13.67 24.18 1.72
N LEU A 389 13.94 23.35 0.70
CA LEU A 389 13.22 23.40 -0.58
C LEU A 389 11.71 23.13 -0.41
N LEU A 390 11.33 22.14 0.42
CA LEU A 390 9.92 21.88 0.74
C LEU A 390 9.30 23.01 1.53
N THR A 391 10.01 23.56 2.51
CA THR A 391 9.53 24.66 3.35
C THR A 391 9.21 25.90 2.53
N GLU A 392 9.95 26.16 1.45
CA GLU A 392 9.67 27.24 0.50
C GLU A 392 8.36 27.03 -0.27
N MET A 393 8.00 25.79 -0.60
CA MET A 393 6.78 25.44 -1.33
C MET A 393 5.56 25.27 -0.42
N LEU A 394 5.77 24.69 0.76
CA LEU A 394 4.74 24.35 1.74
C LEU A 394 5.31 24.54 3.15
N PRO A 395 5.17 25.73 3.74
CA PRO A 395 5.54 25.97 5.13
C PRO A 395 4.81 24.99 6.07
N GLU A 396 5.50 24.56 7.13
CA GLU A 396 4.96 23.64 8.16
C GLU A 396 4.59 22.23 7.64
N TRP A 397 5.12 21.81 6.49
CA TRP A 397 4.86 20.49 5.93
C TRP A 397 5.21 19.34 6.90
N GLN A 398 6.19 19.52 7.78
CA GLN A 398 6.61 18.54 8.79
C GLN A 398 5.45 18.16 9.73
N ALA A 399 4.62 19.14 10.12
CA ALA A 399 3.48 18.92 10.99
C ALA A 399 2.40 18.02 10.33
N MET A 400 2.37 17.96 9.00
CA MET A 400 1.49 17.05 8.26
C MET A 400 2.00 15.61 8.27
N GLY A 401 3.32 15.40 8.34
CA GLY A 401 3.97 14.09 8.31
C GLY A 401 4.09 13.43 9.69
N GLU A 402 4.70 14.14 10.65
CA GLU A 402 5.19 13.58 11.92
C GLU A 402 4.08 13.20 12.93
N SER A 403 2.98 13.96 12.96
CA SER A 403 1.92 13.72 13.94
C SER A 403 1.02 12.58 13.50
N GLU A 404 0.78 11.57 14.35
CA GLU A 404 -0.24 10.53 14.10
C GLU A 404 -1.67 11.04 14.35
N GLU A 405 -1.80 12.10 15.15
CA GLU A 405 -3.07 12.61 15.65
C GLU A 405 -3.85 13.38 14.58
N TYR A 406 -5.17 13.21 14.59
CA TYR A 406 -6.06 13.97 13.73
C TYR A 406 -6.18 15.42 14.21
N LYS A 407 -5.97 16.37 13.29
CA LYS A 407 -6.12 17.80 13.51
C LYS A 407 -7.09 18.39 12.50
N TRP A 408 -8.02 19.22 12.98
CA TRP A 408 -9.01 19.90 12.15
C TRP A 408 -9.02 21.41 12.46
N PRO A 409 -9.15 22.30 11.46
CA PRO A 409 -9.30 22.06 10.02
C PRO A 409 -8.04 21.49 9.34
N SER A 410 -8.24 20.62 8.34
CA SER A 410 -7.17 20.07 7.50
C SER A 410 -7.61 20.08 6.04
N LYS A 411 -6.68 20.44 5.15
CA LYS A 411 -6.85 20.35 3.68
C LYS A 411 -6.38 19.01 3.11
N GLY A 412 -5.96 18.09 3.98
CA GLY A 412 -5.29 16.85 3.59
C GLY A 412 -4.01 16.62 4.37
N TYR A 413 -3.42 15.44 4.19
CA TYR A 413 -2.15 15.06 4.82
C TYR A 413 -1.10 14.59 3.80
N ASN A 414 -1.42 14.61 2.51
CA ASN A 414 -0.49 14.27 1.45
C ASN A 414 0.35 15.50 1.07
N VAL A 415 1.60 15.51 1.52
CA VAL A 415 2.53 16.64 1.31
C VAL A 415 2.76 16.95 -0.17
N PRO A 416 3.14 15.99 -1.05
CA PRO A 416 3.27 16.26 -2.48
C PRO A 416 2.05 16.93 -3.09
N TRP A 417 0.85 16.41 -2.82
CA TRP A 417 -0.37 16.97 -3.39
C TRP A 417 -0.75 18.33 -2.81
N ALA A 418 -0.39 18.61 -1.55
CA ALA A 418 -0.61 19.91 -0.92
C ALA A 418 0.32 21.01 -1.46
N CYS A 419 1.47 20.65 -2.02
CA CYS A 419 2.37 21.60 -2.72
C CYS A 419 1.82 22.04 -4.08
N LEU A 420 0.87 21.29 -4.67
CA LEU A 420 0.33 21.53 -6.01
C LEU A 420 -0.87 22.48 -6.00
N THR A 421 -0.99 23.30 -7.04
CA THR A 421 -2.21 24.09 -7.27
C THR A 421 -3.37 23.21 -7.73
N PRO A 422 -4.64 23.66 -7.64
CA PRO A 422 -5.77 22.87 -8.12
C PRO A 422 -5.66 22.40 -9.58
N LYS A 423 -5.07 23.21 -10.47
CA LYS A 423 -4.86 22.83 -11.87
C LYS A 423 -3.75 21.79 -12.05
N GLU A 424 -2.66 21.92 -11.30
CA GLU A 424 -1.59 20.92 -11.28
C GLU A 424 -2.10 19.58 -10.74
N GLN A 425 -2.90 19.61 -9.67
CA GLN A 425 -3.52 18.41 -9.13
C GLN A 425 -4.41 17.73 -10.19
N GLU A 426 -5.24 18.47 -10.94
CA GLU A 426 -6.07 17.88 -12.01
C GLU A 426 -5.20 17.27 -13.11
N ALA A 427 -4.15 17.97 -13.54
CA ALA A 427 -3.20 17.44 -14.52
C ALA A 427 -2.49 16.16 -14.04
N CYS A 428 -2.28 16.02 -12.73
CA CYS A 428 -1.72 14.81 -12.11
C CYS A 428 -2.75 13.67 -12.04
N GLU A 429 -4.02 13.96 -11.73
CA GLU A 429 -5.11 12.98 -11.80
C GLU A 429 -5.31 12.45 -13.21
N VAL A 430 -5.24 13.32 -14.22
CA VAL A 430 -5.32 12.94 -15.64
C VAL A 430 -4.18 12.00 -16.01
N TYR A 431 -2.97 12.25 -15.53
CA TYR A 431 -1.84 11.35 -15.74
C TYR A 431 -2.12 9.96 -15.15
N MET A 432 -2.53 9.89 -13.88
CA MET A 432 -2.86 8.62 -13.23
C MET A 432 -4.01 7.90 -13.94
N LEU A 433 -5.04 8.65 -14.36
CA LEU A 433 -6.16 8.11 -15.13
C LEU A 433 -5.66 7.50 -16.42
N GLY A 434 -4.78 8.19 -17.18
CA GLY A 434 -4.15 7.63 -18.38
C GLY A 434 -3.44 6.30 -18.13
N ARG A 435 -2.75 6.15 -16.99
CA ARG A 435 -2.10 4.89 -16.58
C ARG A 435 -3.11 3.79 -16.23
N VAL A 436 -4.20 4.14 -15.55
CA VAL A 436 -5.31 3.21 -15.27
C VAL A 436 -6.01 2.78 -16.55
N LEU A 437 -6.31 3.70 -17.47
CA LEU A 437 -6.90 3.40 -18.77
C LEU A 437 -6.02 2.40 -19.54
N TRP A 438 -4.70 2.63 -19.57
CA TRP A 438 -3.77 1.68 -20.17
C TRP A 438 -3.87 0.29 -19.55
N CYS A 439 -3.93 0.20 -18.21
CA CYS A 439 -4.06 -1.08 -17.52
C CYS A 439 -5.38 -1.78 -17.88
N ILE A 440 -6.47 -1.01 -18.04
CA ILE A 440 -7.78 -1.52 -18.46
C ILE A 440 -7.72 -2.11 -19.88
N PHE A 441 -7.24 -1.33 -20.85
CA PHE A 441 -7.21 -1.74 -22.26
C PHE A 441 -6.14 -2.79 -22.59
N GLU A 442 -5.04 -2.87 -21.83
CA GLU A 442 -4.07 -3.96 -21.99
C GLU A 442 -4.40 -5.18 -21.13
N GLY A 443 -5.21 -5.03 -20.07
CA GLY A 443 -5.57 -6.10 -19.13
C GLY A 443 -4.47 -6.48 -18.17
N ASN A 444 -3.73 -5.50 -17.68
CA ASN A 444 -2.61 -5.68 -16.76
C ASN A 444 -2.98 -5.20 -15.35
N SER A 445 -2.44 -5.85 -14.32
CA SER A 445 -2.64 -5.45 -12.91
C SER A 445 -2.00 -4.10 -12.58
N ALA A 446 -0.92 -3.75 -13.28
CA ALA A 446 -0.11 -2.56 -13.04
C ALA A 446 0.62 -2.15 -14.33
N PRO A 447 1.10 -0.90 -14.42
CA PRO A 447 1.81 -0.43 -15.60
C PRO A 447 3.26 -0.91 -15.72
N GLN A 448 3.88 -1.41 -14.64
CA GLN A 448 5.20 -2.03 -14.65
C GLN A 448 5.19 -3.35 -13.86
N ARG A 449 6.14 -4.26 -14.16
CA ARG A 449 6.42 -5.46 -13.34
C ARG A 449 7.23 -5.15 -12.08
N ALA A 450 7.58 -3.88 -11.86
CA ALA A 450 8.71 -3.46 -11.05
C ALA A 450 8.34 -3.01 -9.64
N ALA A 451 7.14 -3.33 -9.16
CA ALA A 451 6.83 -3.20 -7.76
C ALA A 451 7.75 -4.15 -6.95
N VAL A 452 8.90 -3.64 -6.53
CA VAL A 452 9.95 -4.44 -5.89
C VAL A 452 9.44 -5.08 -4.59
N TRP A 453 8.50 -4.40 -3.93
CA TRP A 453 7.86 -4.82 -2.69
C TRP A 453 6.51 -5.54 -2.88
N LEU A 454 6.08 -5.82 -4.12
CA LEU A 454 4.82 -6.51 -4.37
C LEU A 454 4.91 -7.46 -5.57
N SER A 455 4.47 -8.70 -5.37
CA SER A 455 4.19 -9.62 -6.47
C SER A 455 2.70 -9.68 -6.73
N TYR A 456 2.32 -9.26 -7.94
CA TYR A 456 0.97 -9.45 -8.42
C TYR A 456 0.70 -10.94 -8.64
N GLN A 457 -0.56 -11.37 -8.48
CA GLN A 457 -0.96 -12.72 -8.88
C GLN A 457 -0.73 -12.92 -10.39
N TRP A 458 -0.89 -11.84 -11.16
CA TRP A 458 -0.70 -11.79 -12.60
C TRP A 458 0.28 -10.66 -12.94
N GLU A 459 1.56 -10.99 -13.05
CA GLU A 459 2.58 -10.02 -13.44
C GLU A 459 2.33 -9.50 -14.87
N PRO A 460 2.43 -8.18 -15.13
CA PRO A 460 2.21 -7.62 -16.46
C PRO A 460 3.12 -8.26 -17.52
N LEU A 461 2.54 -8.71 -18.64
CA LEU A 461 3.32 -9.26 -19.77
C LEU A 461 3.87 -8.17 -20.69
N VAL A 462 3.16 -7.05 -20.74
CA VAL A 462 3.52 -5.82 -21.45
C VAL A 462 3.65 -4.75 -20.38
N GLU A 463 4.61 -3.84 -20.52
CA GLU A 463 4.78 -2.71 -19.62
C GLU A 463 4.48 -1.41 -20.36
N PHE A 464 3.93 -0.44 -19.64
CA PHE A 464 3.68 0.90 -20.15
C PHE A 464 5.02 1.56 -20.56
N PRO A 465 5.11 2.21 -21.74
CA PRO A 465 4.03 2.64 -22.63
C PRO A 465 3.79 1.69 -23.83
N GLY A 466 4.20 0.43 -23.77
CA GLY A 466 3.93 -0.54 -24.84
C GLY A 466 2.43 -0.81 -24.97
N TYR A 467 1.93 -0.95 -26.20
CA TYR A 467 0.55 -1.32 -26.50
C TYR A 467 0.52 -2.61 -27.31
N THR A 468 -0.42 -3.50 -27.00
CA THR A 468 -0.65 -4.72 -27.78
C THR A 468 -2.11 -4.87 -28.22
N LYS A 469 -3.06 -4.38 -27.43
CA LYS A 469 -4.50 -4.57 -27.66
C LYS A 469 -5.29 -3.26 -27.71
N THR A 470 -4.76 -2.20 -27.10
CA THR A 470 -5.45 -0.91 -26.98
C THR A 470 -5.82 -0.33 -28.36
N PRO A 471 -7.08 0.09 -28.60
CA PRO A 471 -7.47 0.73 -29.86
C PRO A 471 -6.72 2.04 -30.11
N GLY A 472 -6.45 2.36 -31.39
CA GLY A 472 -5.64 3.54 -31.75
C GLY A 472 -6.16 4.89 -31.22
N ALA A 473 -7.49 5.05 -31.10
CA ALA A 473 -8.07 6.24 -30.46
C ALA A 473 -7.71 6.33 -28.98
N MET A 474 -7.80 5.21 -28.25
CA MET A 474 -7.45 5.12 -26.84
C MET A 474 -5.94 5.26 -26.60
N GLN A 475 -5.09 4.73 -27.50
CA GLN A 475 -3.64 4.95 -27.44
C GLN A 475 -3.31 6.46 -27.47
N ARG A 476 -3.92 7.21 -28.41
CA ARG A 476 -3.70 8.66 -28.53
C ARG A 476 -4.18 9.43 -27.29
N LEU A 477 -5.32 9.05 -26.73
CA LEU A 477 -5.84 9.64 -25.51
C LEU A 477 -4.90 9.37 -24.32
N ILE A 478 -4.51 8.12 -24.12
CA ILE A 478 -3.57 7.71 -23.06
C ILE A 478 -2.23 8.44 -23.19
N ASP A 479 -1.68 8.54 -24.41
CA ASP A 479 -0.42 9.25 -24.66
C ASP A 479 -0.51 10.75 -24.34
N ARG A 480 -1.67 11.37 -24.59
CA ARG A 480 -1.95 12.77 -24.22
C ARG A 480 -2.11 12.95 -22.71
N CYS A 481 -2.84 12.06 -22.05
CA CYS A 481 -3.00 12.05 -20.60
C CYS A 481 -1.64 11.89 -19.89
N THR A 482 -0.75 11.08 -20.46
CA THR A 482 0.55 10.74 -19.87
C THR A 482 1.73 11.55 -20.42
N ARG A 483 1.47 12.74 -21.00
CA ARG A 483 2.55 13.66 -21.41
C ARG A 483 3.44 14.01 -20.21
N GLY A 484 4.74 14.09 -20.47
CA GLY A 484 5.76 14.25 -19.43
C GLY A 484 6.27 12.96 -18.81
N ARG A 485 5.74 11.79 -19.19
CA ARG A 485 6.25 10.48 -18.71
C ARG A 485 7.77 10.35 -18.89
N GLN A 486 8.42 9.79 -17.89
CA GLN A 486 9.85 9.49 -17.90
C GLN A 486 10.09 8.00 -17.67
N ALA A 487 11.25 7.50 -18.11
CA ALA A 487 11.61 6.10 -17.91
C ALA A 487 12.07 5.91 -16.47
N GLY A 488 11.30 5.17 -15.67
CA GLY A 488 11.64 4.85 -14.29
C GLY A 488 12.82 3.89 -14.14
N LEU A 489 13.30 3.75 -12.91
CA LEU A 489 14.37 2.83 -12.51
C LEU A 489 14.13 1.38 -12.96
N SER A 490 12.85 1.00 -13.04
CA SER A 490 12.40 -0.32 -13.51
C SER A 490 12.98 -0.73 -14.86
N ARG A 491 13.35 0.23 -15.72
CA ARG A 491 14.00 -0.03 -17.01
C ARG A 491 15.43 -0.58 -16.86
N LEU A 492 16.07 -0.33 -15.73
CA LEU A 492 17.45 -0.72 -15.46
C LEU A 492 17.54 -1.84 -14.44
N ILE A 493 16.67 -1.82 -13.43
CA ILE A 493 16.68 -2.77 -12.31
C ILE A 493 15.30 -3.39 -12.20
N VAL A 494 15.24 -4.71 -12.08
CA VAL A 494 14.00 -5.48 -11.94
C VAL A 494 14.12 -6.49 -10.81
N ARG A 495 12.97 -6.87 -10.26
CA ARG A 495 12.89 -7.99 -9.32
C ARG A 495 12.89 -9.31 -10.09
N GLU A 496 13.84 -10.17 -9.74
CA GLU A 496 13.88 -11.57 -10.11
C GLU A 496 13.72 -12.42 -8.84
N ARG A 497 12.51 -12.94 -8.61
CA ARG A 497 12.13 -13.67 -7.38
C ARG A 497 12.40 -12.82 -6.12
N ASN A 498 13.35 -13.23 -5.29
CA ASN A 498 13.76 -12.59 -4.04
C ASN A 498 14.98 -11.67 -4.19
N GLN A 499 15.37 -11.32 -5.42
CA GLN A 499 16.55 -10.50 -5.69
C GLN A 499 16.24 -9.35 -6.65
N LEU A 500 17.01 -8.28 -6.51
CA LEU A 500 17.16 -7.21 -7.49
C LEU A 500 18.32 -7.54 -8.43
N VAL A 501 18.05 -7.44 -9.73
CA VAL A 501 19.01 -7.71 -10.80
C VAL A 501 18.95 -6.61 -11.86
N LEU A 502 20.05 -6.43 -12.59
CA LEU A 502 20.06 -5.60 -13.79
C LEU A 502 19.13 -6.20 -14.84
N ARG A 503 18.24 -5.40 -15.42
CA ARG A 503 17.24 -5.84 -16.40
C ARG A 503 17.88 -6.55 -17.60
N GLN A 504 19.03 -6.08 -18.08
CA GLN A 504 19.74 -6.69 -19.21
C GLN A 504 20.36 -8.06 -18.87
N LEU A 505 20.48 -8.38 -17.58
CA LEU A 505 21.05 -9.62 -17.06
C LEU A 505 19.98 -10.52 -16.40
N GLU A 506 18.68 -10.20 -16.55
CA GLU A 506 17.57 -11.03 -16.03
C GLU A 506 17.74 -12.48 -16.52
N LYS A 507 17.59 -13.46 -15.62
CA LYS A 507 17.73 -14.91 -15.89
C LYS A 507 19.13 -15.39 -16.27
N THR A 508 20.15 -14.55 -16.18
CA THR A 508 21.54 -14.96 -16.47
C THR A 508 22.30 -15.40 -15.21
N GLY A 509 21.88 -14.93 -14.03
CA GLY A 509 22.63 -15.12 -12.78
C GLY A 509 23.94 -14.33 -12.70
N LEU A 510 24.20 -13.41 -13.64
CA LEU A 510 25.46 -12.66 -13.72
C LEU A 510 25.40 -11.27 -13.06
N SER A 511 24.22 -10.82 -12.61
CA SER A 511 24.05 -9.51 -11.98
C SER A 511 24.65 -9.49 -10.57
N THR A 512 25.55 -8.55 -10.27
CA THR A 512 26.09 -8.41 -8.91
C THR A 512 25.36 -7.35 -8.08
N PRO A 513 25.38 -7.44 -6.73
CA PRO A 513 24.84 -6.38 -5.88
C PRO A 513 25.48 -5.01 -6.11
N GLU A 514 26.79 -4.97 -6.31
CA GLU A 514 27.55 -3.73 -6.50
C GLU A 514 27.13 -3.02 -7.81
N GLU A 515 26.93 -3.79 -8.89
CA GLU A 515 26.44 -3.25 -10.16
C GLU A 515 25.02 -2.70 -10.04
N VAL A 516 24.14 -3.38 -9.28
CA VAL A 516 22.76 -2.94 -9.01
C VAL A 516 22.76 -1.63 -8.22
N GLN A 517 23.52 -1.55 -7.12
CA GLN A 517 23.64 -0.33 -6.31
C GLN A 517 24.22 0.82 -7.11
N GLN A 518 25.30 0.58 -7.88
CA GLN A 518 25.93 1.63 -8.68
C GLN A 518 24.96 2.15 -9.77
N THR A 519 24.25 1.25 -10.44
CA THR A 519 23.24 1.61 -11.45
C THR A 519 22.12 2.45 -10.84
N ALA A 520 21.67 2.09 -9.64
CA ALA A 520 20.64 2.83 -8.91
C ALA A 520 21.14 4.22 -8.52
N LYS A 521 22.34 4.31 -7.94
CA LYS A 521 22.98 5.58 -7.57
C LYS A 521 23.11 6.52 -8.75
N ASP A 522 23.57 6.02 -9.89
CA ASP A 522 23.74 6.82 -11.12
C ASP A 522 22.40 7.28 -11.72
N TRP A 523 21.36 6.47 -11.59
CA TRP A 523 20.01 6.81 -12.03
C TRP A 523 19.39 7.86 -11.10
N TRP A 524 19.37 7.59 -9.78
CA TRP A 524 18.82 8.50 -8.78
C TRP A 524 19.53 9.85 -8.74
N SER A 525 20.85 9.88 -8.86
CA SER A 525 21.60 11.15 -8.92
C SER A 525 21.10 12.04 -10.07
N ARG A 526 20.81 11.46 -11.23
CA ARG A 526 20.27 12.20 -12.38
C ARG A 526 18.81 12.58 -12.18
N GLU A 527 18.01 11.67 -11.64
CA GLU A 527 16.58 11.89 -11.41
C GLU A 527 16.32 12.99 -10.37
N ILE A 528 17.11 13.02 -9.30
CA ILE A 528 17.03 14.04 -8.25
C ILE A 528 17.50 15.39 -8.78
N ASP A 529 18.58 15.45 -9.56
CA ASP A 529 19.04 16.69 -10.19
C ASP A 529 17.98 17.24 -11.17
N ALA A 530 17.35 16.38 -11.97
CA ALA A 530 16.25 16.77 -12.85
C ALA A 530 15.02 17.27 -12.07
N SER A 531 14.64 16.55 -11.01
CA SER A 531 13.53 16.90 -10.12
C SER A 531 13.76 18.24 -9.43
N GLU A 532 14.96 18.46 -8.90
CA GLU A 532 15.34 19.73 -8.25
C GLU A 532 15.30 20.89 -9.25
N LYS A 533 15.86 20.72 -10.46
CA LYS A 533 15.80 21.75 -11.51
C LYS A 533 14.37 22.09 -11.88
N TRP A 534 13.51 21.08 -12.06
CA TRP A 534 12.10 21.29 -12.36
C TRP A 534 11.37 22.04 -11.23
N LEU A 535 11.61 21.64 -9.97
CA LEU A 535 11.01 22.31 -8.80
C LEU A 535 11.46 23.75 -8.66
N ARG A 536 12.75 24.05 -8.89
CA ARG A 536 13.25 25.44 -8.86
C ARG A 536 12.63 26.29 -9.97
N GLN A 537 12.56 25.77 -11.20
CA GLN A 537 11.87 26.44 -12.31
C GLN A 537 10.40 26.70 -11.97
N ARG A 538 9.73 25.74 -11.34
CA ARG A 538 8.36 25.90 -10.85
C ARG A 538 8.26 27.01 -9.82
N ILE A 539 9.09 27.01 -8.78
CA ILE A 539 9.09 28.02 -7.71
C ILE A 539 9.30 29.41 -8.30
N ASP A 540 10.32 29.58 -9.14
CA ASP A 540 10.65 30.87 -9.75
C ASP A 540 9.55 31.34 -10.70
N GLY A 541 9.03 30.45 -11.54
CA GLY A 541 7.92 30.74 -12.45
C GLY A 541 6.62 31.07 -11.70
N MET A 542 6.37 30.45 -10.55
CA MET A 542 5.22 30.76 -9.70
C MET A 542 5.35 32.15 -9.08
N LYS A 543 6.57 32.53 -8.66
CA LYS A 543 6.85 33.88 -8.14
C LYS A 543 6.75 34.96 -9.21
N SER A 544 7.18 34.69 -10.45
CA SER A 544 7.07 35.63 -11.57
C SER A 544 5.69 35.67 -12.20
N GLY A 545 4.82 34.69 -11.92
CA GLY A 545 3.50 34.54 -12.54
C GLY A 545 3.54 33.94 -13.96
N GLU A 546 4.68 33.41 -14.38
CA GLU A 546 4.90 32.84 -15.72
C GLU A 546 4.76 31.31 -15.75
N TRP A 547 4.55 30.68 -14.60
CA TRP A 547 4.40 29.22 -14.53
C TRP A 547 3.13 28.74 -15.23
N LYS A 548 3.30 27.86 -16.21
CA LYS A 548 2.21 27.10 -16.82
C LYS A 548 1.85 25.94 -15.89
N GLU A 549 0.81 26.11 -15.07
CA GLU A 549 0.33 25.09 -14.11
C GLU A 549 0.06 23.73 -14.78
N ASN A 550 -0.48 23.71 -16.02
CA ASN A 550 -0.53 22.50 -16.85
C ASN A 550 0.72 22.40 -17.73
N HIS A 551 1.88 22.18 -17.10
CA HIS A 551 3.20 22.26 -17.73
C HIS A 551 3.32 21.36 -18.97
N TYR A 552 2.81 20.13 -18.88
CA TYR A 552 2.88 19.13 -19.95
C TYR A 552 1.71 19.15 -20.94
N ASP A 553 0.81 20.14 -20.83
CA ASP A 553 -0.32 20.31 -21.75
C ASP A 553 -1.21 19.05 -21.83
N ARG A 554 -1.54 18.47 -20.68
CA ARG A 554 -2.46 17.33 -20.58
C ARG A 554 -3.90 17.80 -20.78
N PRO A 555 -4.81 16.96 -21.31
CA PRO A 555 -6.24 17.30 -21.30
C PRO A 555 -6.74 17.47 -19.86
N THR A 556 -7.88 18.15 -19.69
CA THR A 556 -8.66 18.19 -18.44
C THR A 556 -9.43 16.87 -18.25
N LEU A 557 -9.88 16.58 -17.03
CA LEU A 557 -10.69 15.38 -16.78
C LEU A 557 -11.99 15.37 -17.60
N LYS A 558 -12.57 16.56 -17.83
CA LYS A 558 -13.77 16.72 -18.66
C LYS A 558 -13.51 16.39 -20.12
N GLU A 559 -12.38 16.84 -20.68
CA GLU A 559 -11.99 16.50 -22.05
C GLU A 559 -11.74 14.99 -22.20
N VAL A 560 -11.09 14.36 -21.22
CA VAL A 560 -10.90 12.89 -21.21
C VAL A 560 -12.25 12.15 -21.21
N LEU A 561 -13.19 12.58 -20.37
CA LEU A 561 -14.54 11.99 -20.33
C LEU A 561 -15.25 12.11 -21.68
N VAL A 562 -15.24 13.30 -22.29
CA VAL A 562 -15.86 13.54 -23.60
C VAL A 562 -15.24 12.67 -24.70
N GLU A 563 -13.91 12.52 -24.71
CA GLU A 563 -13.24 11.66 -25.69
C GLU A 563 -13.56 10.16 -25.50
N LEU A 564 -13.75 9.71 -24.26
CA LEU A 564 -14.21 8.35 -23.96
C LEU A 564 -15.66 8.10 -24.38
N GLU A 565 -16.55 9.08 -24.15
CA GLU A 565 -17.94 9.03 -24.60
C GLU A 565 -18.05 9.02 -26.12
N ALA A 566 -17.25 9.85 -26.81
CA ALA A 566 -17.16 9.84 -28.26
C ALA A 566 -16.70 8.47 -28.78
N PHE A 567 -15.70 7.86 -28.15
CA PHE A 567 -15.25 6.52 -28.51
C PHE A 567 -16.33 5.44 -28.33
N ARG A 568 -17.13 5.52 -27.24
CA ARG A 568 -18.29 4.65 -27.03
C ARG A 568 -19.29 4.79 -28.18
N ASP A 569 -19.64 6.02 -28.53
CA ASP A 569 -20.66 6.33 -29.54
C ASP A 569 -20.22 5.90 -30.94
N GLU A 570 -18.96 6.19 -31.31
CA GLU A 570 -18.35 5.76 -32.57
C GLU A 570 -18.26 4.23 -32.70
N SER A 571 -18.06 3.54 -31.57
CA SER A 571 -17.97 2.08 -31.51
C SER A 571 -19.34 1.39 -31.39
N GLY A 572 -20.42 2.15 -31.20
CA GLY A 572 -21.79 1.63 -31.08
C GLY A 572 -22.05 0.82 -29.80
N PHE A 573 -21.32 1.08 -28.71
CA PHE A 573 -21.52 0.38 -27.44
C PHE A 573 -22.75 0.91 -26.69
N ASN A 574 -23.58 0.00 -26.17
CA ASN A 574 -24.75 0.33 -25.34
C ASN A 574 -24.59 -0.36 -23.98
N PHE A 575 -24.53 0.41 -22.90
CA PHE A 575 -24.44 -0.10 -21.53
C PHE A 575 -24.96 0.89 -20.49
#